data_AF-A0A2L0MXT0-F1
#
_entry.id   AF-A0A2L0MXT0-F1
#
_cell.length_a   1.000
_cell.length_b   1.000
_cell.length_c   1.000
_cell.angle_alpha   90.00
_cell.angle_beta   90.00
_cell.angle_gamma   90.00
#
_symmetry.space_group_name_H-M   'P 1'
#
loop_
_entity.id
_entity.type
_entity.pdbx_description
1 polymer ?
#
loop_
_entity_poly.entity_id
_entity_poly.type
_entity_poly.pdbx_seq_one_letter_code
_entity_poly.pdbx_strand_id
1 'polypeptide(L)'
;MFDKGLAKGCLGAVAGLVAIVLAVLVLNMGVWWSIGLDDPTAPRSGPERVRHTSAQFRERSEQALRDTVGGLGPNLVLSDTGFDVRQYGPRANGVPSRLSYVDRQLAARTRILASHRAELRNAVAAEWRAHGYKESGWIWTPTEPEKGPDYNFSAESPDGVSVFVQLVPGPGQTLGLTVSVRGDGVEYDPDAARPTATLQPDVEDAHWSH
;
A
#
# COMPACT_ATOMS: atom_id res chain seq x y z
N MET A 1 58.50 -19.96 -7.54
CA MET A 1 58.63 -18.49 -7.55
C MET A 1 57.29 -17.97 -8.07
N PHE A 2 56.35 -17.62 -7.18
CA PHE A 2 55.00 -17.25 -7.60
C PHE A 2 55.01 -15.92 -8.35
N ASP A 3 54.31 -15.91 -9.48
CA ASP A 3 54.30 -14.82 -10.44
C ASP A 3 53.70 -13.56 -9.82
N LYS A 4 54.53 -12.51 -9.67
CA LYS A 4 54.15 -11.25 -9.02
C LYS A 4 53.01 -10.54 -9.77
N GLY A 5 52.75 -10.90 -11.03
CA GLY A 5 51.62 -10.41 -11.81
C GLY A 5 50.27 -10.94 -11.32
N LEU A 6 50.19 -12.22 -10.94
CA LEU A 6 48.98 -12.87 -10.44
C LEU A 6 48.54 -12.31 -9.08
N ALA A 7 49.49 -12.09 -8.18
CA ALA A 7 49.22 -11.52 -6.86
C ALA A 7 48.64 -10.09 -6.93
N LYS A 8 49.12 -9.27 -7.87
CA LYS A 8 48.59 -7.91 -8.10
C LYS A 8 47.20 -7.91 -8.72
N GLY A 9 46.93 -8.83 -9.65
CA GLY A 9 45.60 -9.03 -10.24
C GLY A 9 44.56 -9.45 -9.20
N CYS A 10 44.90 -10.39 -8.32
CA CYS A 10 44.03 -10.82 -7.23
C CYS A 10 43.76 -9.69 -6.22
N LEU A 11 44.76 -8.88 -5.87
CA LEU A 11 44.60 -7.71 -5.00
C LEU A 11 43.66 -6.65 -5.59
N GLY A 12 43.77 -6.39 -6.90
CA GLY A 12 42.85 -5.49 -7.61
C GLY A 12 41.41 -6.00 -7.63
N ALA A 13 41.21 -7.29 -7.86
CA ALA A 13 39.88 -7.91 -7.84
C ALA A 13 39.23 -7.86 -6.45
N VAL A 14 39.99 -8.14 -5.39
CA VAL A 14 39.49 -8.06 -4.01
C VAL A 14 39.14 -6.62 -3.63
N ALA A 15 39.98 -5.65 -3.97
CA ALA A 15 39.70 -4.24 -3.71
C ALA A 15 38.43 -3.75 -4.44
N GLY A 16 38.24 -4.17 -5.69
CA GLY A 16 37.02 -3.88 -6.46
C GLY A 16 35.77 -4.50 -5.83
N LEU A 17 35.84 -5.75 -5.38
CA LEU A 17 34.75 -6.43 -4.67
C LEU A 17 34.38 -5.73 -3.37
N VAL A 18 35.37 -5.31 -2.58
CA VAL A 18 35.15 -4.57 -1.33
C VAL A 18 34.47 -3.22 -1.61
N ALA A 19 34.90 -2.50 -2.66
CA ALA A 19 34.26 -1.25 -3.05
C ALA A 19 32.80 -1.44 -3.46
N ILE A 20 32.47 -2.50 -4.21
CA ILE A 20 31.10 -2.83 -4.60
C ILE A 20 30.25 -3.17 -3.36
N VAL A 21 30.77 -4.00 -2.45
CA VAL A 21 30.06 -4.36 -1.21
C VAL A 21 29.79 -3.13 -0.35
N LEU A 22 30.76 -2.21 -0.22
CA LEU A 22 30.57 -0.96 0.50
C LEU A 22 29.52 -0.06 -0.16
N ALA A 23 29.53 0.06 -1.49
CA ALA A 23 28.53 0.83 -2.22
C ALA A 23 27.11 0.25 -2.02
N VAL A 24 26.96 -1.07 -2.08
CA VAL A 24 25.69 -1.77 -1.83
C VAL A 24 25.24 -1.55 -0.38
N LEU A 25 26.14 -1.59 0.61
CA LEU A 25 25.81 -1.34 2.01
C LEU A 25 25.33 0.10 2.24
N VAL A 26 26.00 1.10 1.64
CA VAL A 26 25.59 2.51 1.76
C VAL A 26 24.22 2.74 1.11
N LEU A 27 23.98 2.17 -0.07
CA LEU A 27 22.67 2.22 -0.73
C LEU A 27 21.58 1.55 0.13
N ASN A 28 21.87 0.39 0.71
CA ASN A 28 20.91 -0.30 1.60
C ASN A 28 20.66 0.47 2.90
N MET A 29 21.67 1.13 3.49
CA MET A 29 21.46 2.01 4.65
C MET A 29 20.60 3.22 4.31
N GLY A 30 20.76 3.81 3.12
CA GLY A 30 19.89 4.90 2.66
C GLY A 30 18.43 4.47 2.52
N VAL A 31 18.18 3.26 2.00
CA VAL A 31 16.84 2.65 1.91
C VAL A 31 16.27 2.34 3.30
N TRP A 32 17.08 1.82 4.22
CA TRP A 32 16.65 1.58 5.60
C TRP A 32 16.31 2.87 6.35
N TRP A 33 17.06 3.95 6.11
CA TRP A 33 16.74 5.26 6.67
C TRP A 33 15.47 5.86 6.08
N SER A 34 15.16 5.61 4.80
CA SER A 34 13.89 6.07 4.22
C SER A 34 12.69 5.31 4.77
N ILE A 35 12.84 4.01 5.07
CA ILE A 35 11.77 3.20 5.68
C ILE A 35 11.41 3.71 7.10
N GLY A 36 12.38 4.29 7.82
CA GLY A 36 12.13 4.89 9.14
C GLY A 36 11.42 6.25 9.12
N LEU A 37 11.28 6.90 7.95
CA LEU A 37 10.60 8.21 7.83
C LEU A 37 9.08 8.09 7.71
N ASP A 38 8.56 6.90 7.39
CA ASP A 38 7.12 6.62 7.32
C ASP A 38 6.53 6.19 8.67
N ASP A 39 7.30 6.30 9.77
CA ASP A 39 6.78 6.01 11.10
C ASP A 39 5.83 7.13 11.56
N PRO A 40 4.51 6.90 11.64
CA PRO A 40 3.56 7.89 12.13
C PRO A 40 3.84 8.30 13.59
N THR A 41 4.65 7.54 14.33
CA THR A 41 4.98 7.82 15.73
C THR A 41 6.18 8.76 15.92
N ALA A 42 6.90 9.12 14.84
CA ALA A 42 8.04 10.02 14.93
C ALA A 42 7.62 11.48 15.22
N PRO A 43 8.35 12.22 16.09
CA PRO A 43 8.07 13.63 16.35
C PRO A 43 8.27 14.49 15.09
N ARG A 44 7.20 15.09 14.56
CA ARG A 44 7.28 15.99 13.39
C ARG A 44 7.65 17.42 13.82
N SER A 45 8.56 18.05 13.06
CA SER A 45 8.90 19.48 13.21
C SER A 45 8.08 20.32 12.23
N GLY A 46 7.31 21.28 12.74
CA GLY A 46 6.50 22.21 11.95
C GLY A 46 5.04 22.34 12.44
N PRO A 47 4.30 23.34 11.93
CA PRO A 47 2.89 23.47 12.22
C PRO A 47 2.10 22.32 11.58
N GLU A 48 1.29 21.62 12.37
CA GLU A 48 0.38 20.61 11.88
C GLU A 48 -0.65 21.22 10.95
N ARG A 49 -0.73 20.67 9.74
CA ARG A 49 -1.75 21.01 8.75
C ARG A 49 -2.65 19.80 8.58
N VAL A 50 -3.90 19.95 9.04
CA VAL A 50 -4.97 18.99 8.76
C VAL A 50 -5.23 19.05 7.26
N ARG A 51 -4.99 17.93 6.56
CA ARG A 51 -5.31 17.80 5.14
C ARG A 51 -6.80 17.56 4.94
N HIS A 52 -7.36 16.68 5.77
CA HIS A 52 -8.76 16.29 5.76
C HIS A 52 -9.28 16.14 7.19
N THR A 53 -10.51 16.56 7.46
CA THR A 53 -11.22 16.14 8.68
C THR A 53 -11.57 14.65 8.61
N SER A 54 -11.91 14.02 9.75
CA SER A 54 -12.32 12.59 9.77
C SER A 54 -13.53 12.33 8.86
N ALA A 55 -14.51 13.25 8.84
CA ALA A 55 -15.69 13.19 7.98
C ALA A 55 -15.34 13.33 6.49
N GLN A 56 -14.50 14.30 6.12
CA GLN A 56 -14.03 14.46 4.74
C GLN A 56 -13.25 13.23 4.27
N PHE A 57 -12.40 12.67 5.11
CA PHE A 57 -11.68 11.44 4.77
C PHE A 57 -12.64 10.27 4.58
N ARG A 58 -13.70 10.15 5.39
CA ARG A 58 -14.72 9.11 5.20
C ARG A 58 -15.40 9.24 3.83
N GLU A 59 -15.87 10.43 3.48
CA GLU A 59 -16.50 10.69 2.16
C GLU A 59 -15.55 10.40 1.01
N ARG A 60 -14.29 10.85 1.12
CA ARG A 60 -13.24 10.58 0.13
C ARG A 60 -12.90 9.09 0.05
N SER A 61 -12.93 8.37 1.16
CA SER A 61 -12.70 6.93 1.17
C SER A 61 -13.81 6.19 0.40
N GLU A 62 -15.07 6.58 0.60
CA GLU A 62 -16.21 6.05 -0.16
C GLU A 62 -16.11 6.38 -1.64
N GLN A 63 -15.69 7.59 -1.97
CA GLN A 63 -15.45 7.98 -3.36
C GLN A 63 -14.30 7.18 -3.98
N ALA A 64 -13.18 7.04 -3.28
CA ALA A 64 -12.04 6.28 -3.76
C ALA A 64 -12.36 4.81 -4.00
N LEU A 65 -13.25 4.23 -3.21
CA LEU A 65 -13.76 2.88 -3.46
C LEU A 65 -14.59 2.82 -4.73
N ARG A 66 -15.54 3.74 -4.92
CA ARG A 66 -16.32 3.84 -6.17
C ARG A 66 -15.41 4.03 -7.38
N ASP A 67 -14.39 4.86 -7.27
CA ASP A 67 -13.44 5.16 -8.35
C ASP A 67 -12.40 4.05 -8.58
N THR A 68 -12.37 3.03 -7.71
CA THR A 68 -11.48 1.87 -7.85
C THR A 68 -12.23 0.65 -8.36
N VAL A 69 -13.43 0.37 -7.82
CA VAL A 69 -14.18 -0.85 -8.11
C VAL A 69 -15.50 -0.61 -8.85
N GLY A 70 -15.91 0.63 -9.06
CA GLY A 70 -17.20 0.98 -9.67
C GLY A 70 -17.37 0.46 -11.10
N GLY A 71 -16.26 0.28 -11.84
CA GLY A 71 -16.25 -0.30 -13.18
C GLY A 71 -16.14 -1.83 -13.22
N LEU A 72 -15.87 -2.50 -12.10
CA LEU A 72 -15.68 -3.96 -12.04
C LEU A 72 -17.01 -4.75 -12.06
N GLY A 73 -18.13 -4.03 -12.19
CA GLY A 73 -19.48 -4.57 -12.30
C GLY A 73 -20.27 -4.45 -11.00
N PRO A 74 -21.61 -4.36 -11.10
CA PRO A 74 -22.49 -4.15 -9.94
C PRO A 74 -22.51 -5.34 -8.97
N ASN A 75 -21.95 -6.48 -9.37
CA ASN A 75 -21.98 -7.74 -8.63
C ASN A 75 -20.73 -7.94 -7.75
N LEU A 76 -19.67 -7.13 -7.93
CA LEU A 76 -18.49 -7.19 -7.06
C LEU A 76 -18.81 -6.49 -5.72
N VAL A 77 -19.23 -7.28 -4.75
CA VAL A 77 -19.54 -6.78 -3.39
C VAL A 77 -18.27 -6.74 -2.54
N LEU A 78 -17.90 -5.54 -2.08
CA LEU A 78 -16.88 -5.35 -1.05
C LEU A 78 -17.51 -5.35 0.34
N SER A 79 -16.77 -5.87 1.32
CA SER A 79 -17.12 -5.80 2.73
C SER A 79 -16.04 -5.06 3.48
N ASP A 80 -16.44 -4.17 4.38
CA ASP A 80 -15.54 -3.47 5.28
C ASP A 80 -14.97 -4.46 6.31
N THR A 81 -13.65 -4.57 6.38
CA THR A 81 -12.94 -5.54 7.23
C THR A 81 -12.19 -4.89 8.38
N GLY A 82 -12.06 -3.57 8.38
CA GLY A 82 -11.20 -2.90 9.33
C GLY A 82 -11.06 -1.42 9.07
N PHE A 83 -10.93 -0.67 10.16
CA PHE A 83 -10.63 0.75 10.13
C PHE A 83 -9.60 1.03 11.23
N ASP A 84 -8.37 1.32 10.84
CA ASP A 84 -7.27 1.67 11.73
C ASP A 84 -7.07 3.19 11.76
N VAL A 85 -7.06 3.77 12.96
CA VAL A 85 -6.77 5.19 13.19
C VAL A 85 -5.60 5.28 14.16
N ARG A 86 -4.44 5.67 13.65
CA ARG A 86 -3.23 5.85 14.45
C ARG A 86 -2.90 7.33 14.57
N GLN A 87 -3.08 7.88 15.77
CA GLN A 87 -2.63 9.23 16.08
C GLN A 87 -1.12 9.34 15.86
N TYR A 88 -0.67 10.47 15.31
CA TYR A 88 0.76 10.69 15.22
C TYR A 88 1.41 10.87 16.58
N GLY A 89 2.73 10.65 16.60
CA GLY A 89 3.57 10.98 17.73
C GLY A 89 3.40 12.43 18.19
N PRO A 90 3.68 12.74 19.46
CA PRO A 90 3.61 14.10 19.96
C PRO A 90 4.55 15.01 19.16
N ARG A 91 4.18 16.28 19.08
CA ARG A 91 5.02 17.32 18.47
C ARG A 91 6.34 17.46 19.25
N ALA A 92 7.34 18.07 18.62
CA ALA A 92 8.64 18.32 19.25
C ALA A 92 8.55 19.14 20.56
N ASN A 93 7.45 19.88 20.77
CA ASN A 93 7.17 20.62 22.01
C ASN A 93 6.40 19.80 23.06
N GLY A 94 6.22 18.49 22.85
CA GLY A 94 5.52 17.58 23.77
C GLY A 94 3.99 17.62 23.69
N VAL A 95 3.39 18.52 22.89
CA VAL A 95 1.93 18.60 22.78
C VAL A 95 1.42 17.46 21.87
N PRO A 96 0.33 16.75 22.25
CA PRO A 96 -0.26 15.70 21.43
C PRO A 96 -0.58 16.19 20.01
N SER A 97 -0.45 15.28 19.04
CA SER A 97 -0.76 15.58 17.66
C SER A 97 -2.27 15.64 17.42
N ARG A 98 -2.72 16.57 16.58
CA ARG A 98 -4.12 16.57 16.10
C ARG A 98 -4.29 15.77 14.82
N LEU A 99 -3.23 15.14 14.34
CA LEU A 99 -3.21 14.40 13.10
C LEU A 99 -3.15 12.89 13.37
N SER A 100 -3.68 12.15 12.42
CA SER A 100 -3.64 10.69 12.39
C SER A 100 -3.37 10.19 10.99
N TYR A 101 -2.80 8.99 10.96
CA TYR A 101 -2.85 8.09 9.84
C TYR A 101 -4.14 7.27 9.93
N VAL A 102 -4.86 7.17 8.81
CA VAL A 102 -6.08 6.37 8.71
C VAL A 102 -5.92 5.33 7.61
N ASP A 103 -6.26 4.07 7.89
CA ASP A 103 -6.32 2.97 6.92
C ASP A 103 -7.65 2.23 7.04
N ARG A 104 -8.47 2.32 5.99
CA ARG A 104 -9.70 1.55 5.85
C ARG A 104 -9.47 0.37 4.94
N GLN A 105 -9.77 -0.83 5.41
CA GLN A 105 -9.55 -2.08 4.69
C GLN A 105 -10.88 -2.71 4.32
N LEU A 106 -10.98 -3.18 3.08
CA LEU A 106 -12.13 -3.88 2.54
C LEU A 106 -11.68 -5.14 1.82
N ALA A 107 -12.54 -6.15 1.76
CA ALA A 107 -12.31 -7.37 1.01
C ALA A 107 -13.51 -7.72 0.12
N ALA A 108 -13.25 -8.31 -1.04
CA ALA A 108 -14.30 -8.86 -1.89
C ALA A 108 -15.00 -10.03 -1.20
N ARG A 109 -16.33 -10.10 -1.33
CA ARG A 109 -17.14 -11.23 -0.85
C ARG A 109 -17.21 -12.40 -1.84
N THR A 110 -16.95 -12.13 -3.13
CA THR A 110 -16.90 -13.15 -4.18
C THR A 110 -15.48 -13.71 -4.35
N ARG A 111 -15.40 -14.96 -4.84
CA ARG A 111 -14.14 -15.57 -5.25
C ARG A 111 -13.84 -15.17 -6.69
N ILE A 112 -12.60 -14.77 -6.94
CA ILE A 112 -12.14 -14.36 -8.28
C ILE A 112 -11.25 -15.46 -8.84
N LEU A 113 -11.45 -15.96 -10.06
CA LEU A 113 -10.52 -16.92 -10.65
C LEU A 113 -9.19 -16.25 -10.99
N ALA A 114 -8.09 -17.00 -10.80
CA ALA A 114 -6.74 -16.52 -11.08
C ALA A 114 -6.51 -16.16 -12.57
N SER A 115 -7.33 -16.71 -13.48
CA SER A 115 -7.37 -16.36 -14.90
C SER A 115 -7.74 -14.88 -15.14
N HIS A 116 -8.58 -14.28 -14.30
CA HIS A 116 -9.02 -12.89 -14.43
C HIS A 116 -8.04 -11.86 -13.85
N ARG A 117 -6.89 -12.29 -13.29
CA ARG A 117 -5.94 -11.39 -12.62
C ARG A 117 -5.57 -10.16 -13.48
N ALA A 118 -5.18 -10.40 -14.72
CA ALA A 118 -4.75 -9.33 -15.62
C ALA A 118 -5.92 -8.44 -16.06
N GLU A 119 -7.10 -9.03 -16.28
CA GLU A 119 -8.33 -8.31 -16.61
C GLU A 119 -8.72 -7.36 -15.48
N LEU A 120 -8.77 -7.86 -14.25
CA LEU A 120 -9.13 -7.09 -13.06
C LEU A 120 -8.14 -5.94 -12.83
N ARG A 121 -6.83 -6.22 -12.89
CA ARG A 121 -5.81 -5.17 -12.77
C ARG A 121 -6.01 -4.07 -13.81
N ASN A 122 -6.22 -4.44 -15.07
CA ASN A 122 -6.37 -3.48 -16.15
C ASN A 122 -7.66 -2.67 -16.03
N ALA A 123 -8.75 -3.28 -15.55
CA ALA A 123 -10.02 -2.61 -15.29
C ALA A 123 -9.89 -1.60 -14.13
N VAL A 124 -9.28 -1.98 -13.01
CA VAL A 124 -9.01 -1.04 -11.90
C VAL A 124 -8.12 0.11 -12.37
N ALA A 125 -7.04 -0.17 -13.11
CA ALA A 125 -6.16 0.85 -13.65
C ALA A 125 -6.89 1.79 -14.63
N ALA A 126 -7.88 1.29 -15.37
CA ALA A 126 -8.70 2.11 -16.25
C ALA A 126 -9.61 3.05 -15.47
N GLU A 127 -10.26 2.56 -14.41
CA GLU A 127 -11.07 3.37 -13.51
C GLU A 127 -10.24 4.47 -12.84
N TRP A 128 -9.07 4.13 -12.33
CA TRP A 128 -8.13 5.10 -11.77
C TRP A 128 -7.75 6.20 -12.76
N ARG A 129 -7.41 5.82 -14.01
CA ARG A 129 -7.10 6.80 -15.06
C ARG A 129 -8.30 7.70 -15.38
N ALA A 130 -9.51 7.14 -15.41
CA ALA A 130 -10.73 7.91 -15.65
C ALA A 130 -11.01 8.95 -14.56
N HIS A 131 -10.64 8.65 -13.31
CA HIS A 131 -10.84 9.52 -12.15
C HIS A 131 -9.59 10.34 -11.77
N GLY A 132 -8.55 10.35 -12.61
CA GLY A 132 -7.35 11.18 -12.42
C GLY A 132 -6.39 10.68 -11.34
N TYR A 133 -6.53 9.43 -10.91
CA TYR A 133 -5.58 8.78 -10.01
C TYR A 133 -4.27 8.53 -10.75
N LYS A 134 -3.16 8.69 -10.03
CA LYS A 134 -1.82 8.37 -10.51
C LYS A 134 -1.36 7.06 -9.90
N GLU A 135 -1.16 6.04 -10.75
CA GLU A 135 -0.54 4.79 -10.32
C GLU A 135 0.81 5.07 -9.65
N SER A 136 0.98 4.51 -8.46
CA SER A 136 2.18 4.67 -7.66
C SER A 136 3.01 3.39 -7.77
N GLY A 137 4.32 3.54 -7.99
CA GLY A 137 5.25 2.42 -7.88
C GLY A 137 5.50 1.98 -6.43
N TRP A 138 4.87 2.67 -5.46
CA TRP A 138 4.93 2.31 -4.05
C TRP A 138 4.00 1.13 -3.81
N ILE A 139 4.56 -0.05 -4.05
CA ILE A 139 3.96 -1.31 -3.67
C ILE A 139 4.10 -1.36 -2.15
N TRP A 140 2.98 -1.41 -1.42
CA TRP A 140 3.00 -1.86 -0.02
C TRP A 140 3.84 -3.12 -0.02
N THR A 141 5.00 -3.12 0.65
CA THR A 141 5.89 -4.27 0.68
C THR A 141 5.03 -5.43 1.15
N PRO A 142 4.64 -6.37 0.28
CA PRO A 142 3.85 -7.47 0.74
C PRO A 142 4.78 -8.19 1.71
N THR A 143 4.24 -8.77 2.76
CA THR A 143 4.95 -9.80 3.53
C THR A 143 5.48 -10.92 2.62
N GLU A 144 5.01 -10.99 1.37
CA GLU A 144 5.42 -11.91 0.31
C GLU A 144 5.76 -11.16 -1.01
N PRO A 145 6.96 -10.56 -1.14
CA PRO A 145 7.41 -9.82 -2.34
C PRO A 145 7.46 -10.68 -3.62
N GLU A 146 7.37 -12.00 -3.47
CA GLU A 146 7.45 -13.01 -4.53
C GLU A 146 6.22 -13.03 -5.45
N LYS A 147 5.15 -12.29 -5.13
CA LYS A 147 3.93 -12.23 -5.95
C LYS A 147 3.94 -11.13 -7.02
N GLY A 148 4.90 -10.20 -7.02
CA GLY A 148 5.07 -9.22 -8.10
C GLY A 148 3.95 -8.15 -8.23
N PRO A 149 4.07 -7.24 -9.22
CA PRO A 149 3.19 -6.06 -9.38
C PRO A 149 1.78 -6.39 -9.89
N ASP A 150 1.57 -7.60 -10.41
CA ASP A 150 0.27 -8.05 -10.87
C ASP A 150 -0.68 -8.38 -9.71
N TYR A 151 -0.14 -8.61 -8.52
CA TYR A 151 -0.89 -8.97 -7.33
C TYR A 151 -0.97 -7.84 -6.31
N ASN A 152 -0.16 -6.80 -6.46
CA ASN A 152 -0.15 -5.67 -5.54
C ASN A 152 0.10 -4.40 -6.34
N PHE A 153 -0.86 -3.50 -6.34
CA PHE A 153 -0.78 -2.25 -7.08
C PHE A 153 -1.51 -1.15 -6.32
N SER A 154 -1.09 0.10 -6.52
CA SER A 154 -1.60 1.23 -5.76
C SER A 154 -1.69 2.47 -6.63
N ALA A 155 -2.53 3.41 -6.23
CA ALA A 155 -2.64 4.71 -6.86
C ALA A 155 -2.94 5.80 -5.83
N GLU A 156 -2.60 7.03 -6.18
CA GLU A 156 -2.90 8.20 -5.37
C GLU A 156 -3.87 9.11 -6.12
N SER A 157 -4.92 9.52 -5.42
CA SER A 157 -5.86 10.54 -5.89
C SER A 157 -5.21 11.93 -5.93
N PRO A 158 -5.73 12.88 -6.72
CA PRO A 158 -5.20 14.26 -6.77
C PRO A 158 -5.17 14.99 -5.42
N ASP A 159 -6.00 14.58 -4.47
CA ASP A 159 -6.14 15.13 -3.13
C ASP A 159 -5.33 14.36 -2.05
N GLY A 160 -4.51 13.39 -2.47
CA GLY A 160 -3.54 12.71 -1.60
C GLY A 160 -4.13 11.56 -0.77
N VAL A 161 -5.29 11.03 -1.14
CA VAL A 161 -5.79 9.73 -0.65
C VAL A 161 -5.16 8.63 -1.49
N SER A 162 -4.55 7.65 -0.84
CA SER A 162 -3.92 6.51 -1.50
C SER A 162 -4.83 5.29 -1.45
N VAL A 163 -4.93 4.55 -2.56
CA VAL A 163 -5.64 3.28 -2.64
C VAL A 163 -4.65 2.18 -2.97
N PHE A 164 -4.76 1.07 -2.26
CA PHE A 164 -3.95 -0.13 -2.43
C PHE A 164 -4.88 -1.27 -2.75
N VAL A 165 -4.58 -2.01 -3.80
CA VAL A 165 -5.29 -3.23 -4.16
C VAL A 165 -4.31 -4.38 -4.07
N GLN A 166 -4.72 -5.43 -3.37
CA GLN A 166 -3.98 -6.67 -3.28
C GLN A 166 -4.85 -7.85 -3.68
N LEU A 167 -4.26 -8.75 -4.46
CA LEU A 167 -4.82 -10.02 -4.86
C LEU A 167 -4.09 -11.12 -4.08
N VAL A 168 -4.81 -11.87 -3.28
CA VAL A 168 -4.29 -12.93 -2.42
C VAL A 168 -4.66 -14.28 -3.04
N PRO A 169 -3.68 -15.09 -3.48
CA PRO A 169 -3.94 -16.47 -3.91
C PRO A 169 -4.69 -17.28 -2.85
N GLY A 170 -5.77 -17.91 -3.27
CA GLY A 170 -6.59 -18.83 -2.49
C GLY A 170 -6.60 -20.25 -3.06
N PRO A 171 -7.28 -21.19 -2.39
CA PRO A 171 -7.42 -22.56 -2.87
C PRO A 171 -8.20 -22.60 -4.20
N GLY A 172 -7.98 -23.66 -4.99
CA GLY A 172 -8.76 -23.89 -6.22
C GLY A 172 -8.51 -22.85 -7.32
N GLN A 173 -7.30 -22.29 -7.41
CA GLN A 173 -6.95 -21.24 -8.38
C GLN A 173 -7.83 -19.98 -8.28
N THR A 174 -8.21 -19.63 -7.06
CA THR A 174 -8.96 -18.40 -6.78
C THR A 174 -8.05 -17.31 -6.22
N LEU A 175 -8.55 -16.09 -6.19
CA LEU A 175 -7.96 -14.89 -5.64
C LEU A 175 -8.97 -14.25 -4.69
N GLY A 176 -8.51 -13.85 -3.51
CA GLY A 176 -9.18 -12.85 -2.69
C GLY A 176 -8.71 -11.47 -3.12
N LEU A 177 -9.62 -10.51 -3.22
CA LEU A 177 -9.29 -9.10 -3.46
C LEU A 177 -9.43 -8.33 -2.17
N THR A 178 -8.39 -7.58 -1.81
CA THR A 178 -8.40 -6.63 -0.70
C THR A 178 -8.12 -5.23 -1.23
N VAL A 179 -8.85 -4.25 -0.71
CA VAL A 179 -8.67 -2.83 -1.01
C VAL A 179 -8.40 -2.10 0.29
N SER A 180 -7.32 -1.33 0.35
CA SER A 180 -7.01 -0.45 1.47
C SER A 180 -7.02 0.99 0.98
N VAL A 181 -7.75 1.85 1.68
CA VAL A 181 -7.80 3.29 1.42
C VAL A 181 -7.16 4.03 2.58
N ARG A 182 -6.13 4.80 2.28
CA ARG A 182 -5.26 5.44 3.27
C ARG A 182 -5.26 6.94 3.14
N GLY A 183 -5.21 7.60 4.30
CA GLY A 183 -5.08 9.04 4.43
C GLY A 183 -3.99 9.39 5.41
N ASP A 184 -3.09 10.29 5.00
CA ASP A 184 -2.09 10.90 5.88
C ASP A 184 -2.53 12.32 6.25
N GLY A 185 -2.22 12.76 7.47
CA GLY A 185 -2.55 14.11 7.95
C GLY A 185 -4.05 14.35 8.11
N VAL A 186 -4.81 13.30 8.42
CA VAL A 186 -6.24 13.39 8.75
C VAL A 186 -6.39 13.90 10.19
N GLU A 187 -7.43 14.67 10.49
CA GLU A 187 -7.76 15.03 11.87
C GLU A 187 -7.96 13.77 12.72
N TYR A 188 -7.28 13.71 13.88
CA TYR A 188 -7.42 12.60 14.79
C TYR A 188 -8.80 12.59 15.45
N ASP A 189 -9.53 11.51 15.22
CA ASP A 189 -10.84 11.23 15.80
C ASP A 189 -10.86 9.77 16.30
N PRO A 190 -10.77 9.53 17.62
CA PRO A 190 -10.73 8.18 18.18
C PRO A 190 -12.03 7.40 17.95
N ASP A 191 -13.16 8.08 17.76
CA ASP A 191 -14.46 7.45 17.53
C ASP A 191 -14.66 7.04 16.06
N ALA A 192 -13.76 7.47 15.15
CA ALA A 192 -13.80 7.08 13.75
C ALA A 192 -13.40 5.61 13.51
N ALA A 193 -12.73 4.96 14.47
CA ALA A 193 -12.05 3.67 14.31
C ALA A 193 -12.94 2.40 14.46
N ARG A 194 -14.25 2.44 14.18
CA ARG A 194 -15.12 1.25 14.40
C ARG A 194 -15.19 0.33 13.18
N PRO A 195 -14.67 -0.91 13.23
CA PRO A 195 -14.94 -1.95 12.22
C PRO A 195 -16.36 -2.50 12.43
N THR A 196 -17.09 -2.80 11.35
CA THR A 196 -18.54 -3.10 11.47
C THR A 196 -18.98 -4.55 11.27
N ALA A 197 -18.16 -5.49 10.79
CA ALA A 197 -18.59 -6.89 10.72
C ALA A 197 -17.47 -7.90 10.46
N THR A 198 -17.64 -9.11 10.98
CA THR A 198 -16.92 -10.30 10.51
C THR A 198 -17.40 -10.66 9.10
N LEU A 199 -16.47 -10.89 8.18
CA LEU A 199 -16.77 -11.34 6.82
C LEU A 199 -17.54 -12.67 6.82
N GLN A 200 -18.68 -12.71 6.13
CA GLN A 200 -19.23 -13.94 5.59
C GLN A 200 -19.01 -13.94 4.06
N PRO A 201 -18.71 -15.09 3.44
CA PRO A 201 -18.78 -15.22 2.00
C PRO A 201 -20.25 -15.08 1.58
N ASP A 202 -20.59 -14.14 0.71
CA ASP A 202 -21.95 -14.05 0.17
C ASP A 202 -21.99 -13.54 -1.28
N VAL A 203 -22.84 -14.23 -2.06
CA VAL A 203 -23.13 -14.18 -3.50
C VAL A 203 -21.93 -14.45 -4.41
N GLU A 204 -21.91 -15.63 -5.05
CA GLU A 204 -21.01 -15.90 -6.17
C GLU A 204 -21.34 -14.94 -7.32
N ASP A 205 -20.39 -14.06 -7.66
CA ASP A 205 -20.44 -13.30 -8.89
C ASP A 205 -19.94 -14.16 -10.03
N ALA A 206 -20.88 -14.60 -10.88
CA ALA A 206 -20.62 -15.48 -12.00
C ALA A 206 -19.56 -14.94 -12.99
N HIS A 207 -19.39 -13.61 -13.11
CA HIS A 207 -18.36 -13.06 -14.02
C HIS A 207 -16.95 -13.31 -13.50
N TRP A 208 -16.74 -13.14 -12.20
CA TRP A 208 -15.41 -13.29 -11.60
C TRP A 208 -15.12 -14.73 -11.18
N SER A 209 -16.14 -15.58 -11.05
CA SER A 209 -16.02 -16.97 -10.58
C SER A 209 -15.94 -18.04 -11.68
N HIS A 210 -16.09 -17.70 -12.98
CA HIS A 210 -16.16 -18.67 -14.10
C HIS A 210 -15.12 -18.48 -15.20
#